data_AF-A0A9W4X4L1-F1
#
_entry.id   AF-A0A9W4X4L1-F1
#
_cell.length_a   1.000
_cell.length_b   1.000
_cell.length_c   1.000
_cell.angle_alpha   90.00
_cell.angle_beta   90.00
_cell.angle_gamma   90.00
#
_symmetry.space_group_name_H-M   'P 1'
#
loop_
_entity.id
_entity.type
_entity.pdbx_description
1 polymer ?
#
loop_
_entity_poly.entity_id
_entity_poly.type
_entity_poly.pdbx_seq_one_letter_code
_entity_poly.pdbx_strand_id
1 'polypeptide(L)'
;MFTAVFLFCSFSFLLFFNRFLPYICTIFVPALKRRRSGTYVYLWYLNGETKMMKRINKQCLNCGEEFLPKTVASVYCSHICSKKAYKQKMIRLKNEAEIKALADKIPQTRVFISVPEAGMLFGIAKRTLYRLVGQGKIPSVNLGTRLVRIERSVMEGMYGSARSLPQPESIPKKKLYSLEKEDCYSIGEIAERFQISEGSVYNHIRKYSIPTRQI
;
A
#
# COMPACT_ATOMS: atom_id res chain seq x y z
N MET A 1 72.26 -7.63 -75.43
CA MET A 1 72.76 -8.95 -75.85
C MET A 1 73.11 -9.76 -74.61
N PHE A 2 72.90 -11.08 -74.66
CA PHE A 2 73.33 -12.14 -73.72
C PHE A 2 72.55 -12.27 -72.38
N THR A 3 71.60 -13.23 -72.27
CA THR A 3 71.70 -14.65 -71.75
C THR A 3 71.77 -14.72 -70.21
N ALA A 4 70.74 -15.19 -69.49
CA ALA A 4 70.19 -16.56 -69.32
C ALA A 4 70.85 -17.40 -68.21
N VAL A 5 70.02 -18.25 -67.58
CA VAL A 5 70.28 -19.38 -66.64
C VAL A 5 70.23 -18.99 -65.14
N PHE A 6 69.14 -19.18 -64.37
CA PHE A 6 68.41 -20.38 -63.88
C PHE A 6 69.15 -21.29 -62.86
N LEU A 7 68.33 -21.83 -61.94
CA LEU A 7 68.50 -22.96 -61.00
C LEU A 7 68.83 -22.64 -59.53
N PHE A 8 68.13 -23.16 -58.50
CA PHE A 8 66.97 -24.06 -58.37
C PHE A 8 66.48 -24.03 -56.90
N CYS A 9 65.19 -24.35 -56.67
CA CYS A 9 64.60 -25.19 -55.61
C CYS A 9 65.33 -25.31 -54.23
N SER A 10 64.72 -25.16 -53.06
CA SER A 10 63.60 -26.00 -52.59
C SER A 10 63.13 -25.57 -51.18
N PHE A 11 61.82 -25.72 -50.96
CA PHE A 11 61.17 -26.25 -49.75
C PHE A 11 61.24 -25.50 -48.39
N SER A 12 60.04 -25.01 -48.05
CA SER A 12 59.37 -25.14 -46.76
C SER A 12 59.89 -24.30 -45.59
N PHE A 13 59.54 -23.02 -45.62
CA PHE A 13 59.36 -22.24 -44.39
C PHE A 13 57.86 -21.98 -44.18
N LEU A 14 57.28 -22.79 -43.30
CA LEU A 14 56.09 -22.43 -42.56
C LEU A 14 56.44 -21.26 -41.65
N LEU A 15 55.59 -20.23 -41.71
CA LEU A 15 55.29 -19.22 -40.71
C LEU A 15 55.52 -17.78 -41.16
N PHE A 16 54.56 -16.98 -40.72
CA PHE A 16 54.52 -15.54 -40.67
C PHE A 16 53.97 -14.81 -41.90
N PHE A 17 52.74 -14.35 -41.66
CA PHE A 17 52.24 -13.04 -42.03
C PHE A 17 51.68 -12.86 -43.44
N ASN A 18 50.34 -12.98 -43.43
CA ASN A 18 49.43 -11.86 -43.67
C ASN A 18 49.15 -11.51 -45.14
N ARG A 19 47.85 -11.38 -45.39
CA ARG A 19 47.26 -10.39 -46.29
C ARG A 19 47.40 -10.72 -47.77
N PHE A 20 46.28 -11.12 -48.38
CA PHE A 20 45.68 -10.41 -49.53
C PHE A 20 44.54 -11.27 -50.11
N LEU A 21 43.31 -10.98 -49.68
CA LEU A 21 42.09 -11.00 -50.53
C LEU A 21 41.86 -12.30 -51.36
N PRO A 22 41.04 -12.34 -52.42
CA PRO A 22 39.60 -12.07 -52.52
C PRO A 22 38.82 -13.22 -53.22
N TYR A 23 37.50 -13.01 -53.35
CA TYR A 23 36.65 -13.41 -54.47
C TYR A 23 35.92 -14.77 -54.50
N ILE A 24 34.65 -14.59 -54.90
CA ILE A 24 33.73 -15.48 -55.61
C ILE A 24 32.78 -16.33 -54.76
N CYS A 25 31.64 -15.69 -54.48
CA CYS A 25 30.30 -16.25 -54.57
C CYS A 25 30.18 -17.47 -55.50
N THR A 26 29.68 -18.58 -54.97
CA THR A 26 28.68 -19.38 -55.68
C THR A 26 27.66 -19.96 -54.72
N ILE A 27 26.43 -19.44 -54.86
CA ILE A 27 25.19 -20.20 -55.00
C ILE A 27 24.79 -21.08 -53.80
N PHE A 28 23.82 -20.60 -53.02
CA PHE A 28 22.60 -21.38 -52.75
C PHE A 28 21.44 -20.41 -52.44
N VAL A 29 20.56 -20.23 -53.43
CA VAL A 29 19.21 -19.68 -53.23
C VAL A 29 18.28 -20.89 -53.26
N PRO A 30 17.36 -21.03 -52.30
CA PRO A 30 15.98 -20.81 -52.70
C PRO A 30 15.11 -20.08 -51.67
N ALA A 31 14.27 -19.19 -52.23
CA ALA A 31 12.88 -18.99 -51.84
C ALA A 31 12.57 -18.36 -50.48
N LEU A 32 12.69 -17.02 -50.40
CA LEU A 32 11.89 -16.23 -49.46
C LEU A 32 10.55 -15.83 -50.10
N LYS A 33 9.53 -16.63 -49.80
CA LYS A 33 8.12 -16.30 -49.98
C LYS A 33 7.77 -15.14 -49.03
N ARG A 34 7.35 -14.02 -49.62
CA ARG A 34 6.86 -12.82 -48.95
C ARG A 34 5.52 -13.08 -48.23
N ARG A 35 5.47 -12.96 -46.89
CA ARG A 35 4.49 -12.17 -46.08
C ARG A 35 4.31 -12.67 -44.64
N ARG A 36 4.26 -11.67 -43.73
CA ARG A 36 3.58 -11.57 -42.43
C ARG A 36 3.91 -12.63 -41.36
N SER A 37 4.65 -12.20 -40.34
CA SER A 37 4.15 -12.10 -38.95
C SER A 37 5.33 -11.79 -38.01
N GLY A 38 5.04 -11.00 -36.98
CA GLY A 38 6.01 -10.41 -36.07
C GLY A 38 6.89 -11.43 -35.36
N THR A 39 8.20 -11.26 -35.53
CA THR A 39 9.24 -11.90 -34.72
C THR A 39 10.43 -10.96 -34.63
N TYR A 40 10.21 -9.75 -34.10
CA TYR A 40 11.29 -9.06 -33.39
C TYR A 40 11.27 -9.56 -31.95
N VAL A 41 11.74 -10.81 -31.80
CA VAL A 41 12.02 -11.41 -30.51
C VAL A 41 13.40 -10.90 -30.09
N TYR A 42 13.38 -9.87 -29.25
CA TYR A 42 14.24 -9.70 -28.09
C TYR A 42 15.70 -10.18 -28.23
N LEU A 43 16.56 -9.30 -28.75
CA LEU A 43 18.01 -9.48 -28.67
C LEU A 43 18.75 -8.22 -28.19
N TRP A 44 18.08 -7.39 -27.39
CA TRP A 44 18.70 -6.25 -26.69
C TRP A 44 18.36 -6.29 -25.20
N TYR A 45 18.79 -7.36 -24.53
CA TYR A 45 18.77 -7.48 -23.07
C TYR A 45 20.20 -7.66 -22.57
N LEU A 46 21.05 -6.65 -22.74
CA LEU A 46 22.36 -6.59 -22.08
C LEU A 46 22.66 -5.15 -21.67
N ASN A 47 22.20 -4.81 -20.47
CA ASN A 47 22.81 -3.95 -19.45
C ASN A 47 21.70 -3.20 -18.70
N GLY A 48 21.40 -3.65 -17.49
CA GLY A 48 20.50 -2.94 -16.60
C GLY A 48 19.86 -3.91 -15.64
N GLU A 49 20.34 -3.92 -14.41
CA GLU A 49 19.64 -4.55 -13.30
C GLU A 49 18.20 -4.05 -13.32
N THR A 50 17.28 -4.88 -13.82
CA THR A 50 15.86 -4.68 -13.59
C THR A 50 15.66 -4.95 -12.11
N LYS A 51 15.87 -3.93 -11.29
CA LYS A 51 15.41 -3.92 -9.91
C LYS A 51 13.89 -3.88 -9.96
N MET A 52 13.31 -5.02 -10.31
CA MET A 52 11.88 -5.29 -10.32
C MET A 52 11.36 -4.74 -9.00
N MET A 53 10.43 -3.79 -9.04
CA MET A 53 9.85 -3.19 -7.85
C MET A 53 9.30 -4.33 -6.98
N LYS A 54 10.09 -4.77 -6.00
CA LYS A 54 9.74 -5.88 -5.13
C LYS A 54 8.54 -5.39 -4.33
N ARG A 55 7.39 -6.02 -4.57
CA ARG A 55 6.19 -5.73 -3.80
C ARG A 55 6.52 -6.05 -2.34
N ILE A 56 6.48 -5.02 -1.51
CA ILE A 56 6.79 -5.15 -0.08
C ILE A 56 5.61 -5.90 0.56
N ASN A 57 5.92 -6.91 1.37
CA ASN A 57 4.91 -7.62 2.15
C ASN A 57 4.22 -6.65 3.11
N LYS A 58 2.90 -6.75 3.21
CA LYS A 58 2.09 -5.96 4.16
C LYS A 58 1.43 -6.90 5.16
N GLN A 59 1.19 -6.40 6.37
CA GLN A 59 0.36 -7.11 7.34
C GLN A 59 -1.12 -6.78 7.13
N CYS A 60 -1.97 -7.79 7.15
CA CYS A 60 -3.41 -7.64 7.02
C CYS A 60 -4.03 -7.05 8.29
N LEU A 61 -4.77 -5.94 8.18
CA LEU A 61 -5.41 -5.30 9.35
C LEU A 61 -6.50 -6.15 10.05
N ASN A 62 -6.96 -7.24 9.42
CA ASN A 62 -8.02 -8.08 9.96
C ASN A 62 -7.52 -9.40 10.59
N CYS A 63 -6.51 -10.05 10.00
CA CYS A 63 -5.95 -11.32 10.51
C CYS A 63 -4.51 -11.21 11.01
N GLY A 64 -3.80 -10.12 10.72
CA GLY A 64 -2.39 -9.93 11.10
C GLY A 64 -1.39 -10.64 10.20
N GLU A 65 -1.84 -11.52 9.30
CA GLU A 65 -0.96 -12.27 8.40
C GLU A 65 -0.27 -11.36 7.37
N GLU A 66 0.98 -11.69 7.06
CA GLU A 66 1.73 -11.05 5.99
C GLU A 66 1.24 -11.54 4.63
N PHE A 67 1.05 -10.60 3.70
CA PHE A 67 0.62 -10.91 2.34
C PHE A 67 1.31 -10.02 1.32
N LEU A 68 1.39 -10.53 0.10
CA LEU A 68 1.91 -9.79 -1.05
C LEU A 68 0.77 -8.98 -1.68
N PRO A 69 0.75 -7.64 -1.58
CA PRO A 69 -0.34 -6.83 -2.09
C PRO A 69 -0.42 -6.86 -3.62
N LYS A 70 -1.65 -6.90 -4.16
CA LYS A 70 -1.89 -6.78 -5.61
C LYS A 70 -1.79 -5.34 -6.10
N THR A 71 -2.28 -4.39 -5.29
CA THR A 71 -2.30 -2.94 -5.57
C THR A 71 -1.69 -2.17 -4.40
N VAL A 72 -1.22 -0.95 -4.67
CA VAL A 72 -0.59 -0.08 -3.65
C VAL A 72 -1.55 0.22 -2.50
N ALA A 73 -2.85 0.36 -2.79
CA ALA A 73 -3.89 0.65 -1.81
C ALA A 73 -4.43 -0.59 -1.07
N SER A 74 -3.98 -1.80 -1.40
CA SER A 74 -4.46 -3.01 -0.73
C SER A 74 -4.05 -3.04 0.75
N VAL A 75 -5.05 -3.27 1.62
CA VAL A 75 -4.94 -3.28 3.09
C VAL A 75 -5.17 -4.67 3.69
N TYR A 76 -5.90 -5.54 2.99
CA TYR A 76 -6.29 -6.86 3.47
C TYR A 76 -5.74 -7.96 2.54
N CYS A 77 -5.40 -9.12 3.11
CA CYS A 77 -4.86 -10.25 2.36
C CYS A 77 -5.86 -10.85 1.36
N SER A 78 -7.16 -10.79 1.66
CA SER A 78 -8.21 -11.41 0.85
C SER A 78 -9.53 -10.64 0.92
N HIS A 79 -10.41 -10.94 -0.04
CA HIS A 79 -11.77 -10.40 -0.06
C HIS A 79 -12.60 -10.83 1.17
N ILE A 80 -12.31 -12.01 1.73
CA ILE A 80 -12.96 -12.50 2.96
C ILE A 80 -12.61 -11.59 4.14
N CYS A 81 -11.31 -11.28 4.32
CA CYS A 81 -10.83 -10.37 5.35
C CYS A 81 -11.40 -8.95 5.17
N SER A 82 -11.48 -8.46 3.93
CA SER A 82 -12.10 -7.17 3.62
C SER A 82 -13.58 -7.13 4.01
N LYS A 83 -14.36 -8.18 3.68
CA LYS A 83 -15.78 -8.28 4.04
C LYS A 83 -15.98 -8.37 5.55
N LYS A 84 -15.13 -9.14 6.25
CA LYS A 84 -15.17 -9.27 7.71
C LYS A 84 -14.92 -7.91 8.39
N ALA A 85 -13.88 -7.20 7.95
CA ALA A 85 -13.56 -5.86 8.47
C ALA A 85 -14.70 -4.86 8.21
N TYR A 86 -15.29 -4.89 7.01
CA TYR A 86 -16.46 -4.06 6.68
C TYR A 86 -17.65 -4.35 7.61
N LYS A 87 -18.00 -5.63 7.80
CA LYS A 87 -19.08 -6.05 8.71
C LYS A 87 -18.83 -5.59 10.15
N GLN A 88 -17.62 -5.75 10.65
CA GLN A 88 -17.24 -5.29 11.99
C GLN A 88 -17.36 -3.77 12.12
N LYS A 89 -16.95 -3.01 11.10
CA LYS A 89 -17.11 -1.55 11.07
C LYS A 89 -18.59 -1.15 11.14
N MET A 90 -19.45 -1.79 10.35
CA MET A 90 -20.89 -1.50 10.37
C MET A 90 -21.53 -1.81 11.73
N ILE A 91 -21.14 -2.91 12.37
CA ILE A 91 -21.62 -3.26 13.72
C ILE A 91 -21.18 -2.21 14.74
N ARG A 92 -19.92 -1.76 14.70
CA ARG A 92 -19.43 -0.71 15.60
C ARG A 92 -20.22 0.59 15.43
N LEU A 93 -20.40 1.05 14.19
CA LEU A 93 -21.16 2.26 13.89
C LEU A 93 -22.62 2.16 14.35
N LYS A 94 -23.25 0.99 14.17
CA LYS A 94 -24.62 0.75 14.63
C LYS A 94 -24.70 0.81 16.17
N ASN A 95 -23.80 0.12 16.86
CA ASN A 95 -23.76 0.12 18.33
C ASN A 95 -23.49 1.53 18.88
N GLU A 96 -22.58 2.28 18.27
CA GLU A 96 -22.29 3.67 18.64
C GLU A 96 -23.51 4.59 18.44
N ALA A 97 -24.24 4.43 17.32
CA ALA A 97 -25.46 5.17 17.06
C ALA A 97 -26.57 4.83 18.07
N GLU A 98 -26.74 3.55 18.42
CA GLU A 98 -27.70 3.09 19.43
C GLU A 98 -27.36 3.67 20.81
N ILE A 99 -26.09 3.64 21.23
CA ILE A 99 -25.64 4.22 22.50
C ILE A 99 -25.90 5.74 22.52
N LYS A 100 -25.61 6.44 21.41
CA LYS A 100 -25.87 7.87 21.30
C LYS A 100 -27.38 8.19 21.40
N ALA A 101 -28.21 7.43 20.70
CA ALA A 101 -29.67 7.60 20.77
C ALA A 101 -30.24 7.32 22.16
N LEU A 102 -29.64 6.39 22.93
CA LEU A 102 -29.99 6.17 24.33
C LEU A 102 -29.52 7.30 25.24
N ALA A 103 -28.33 7.86 24.99
CA ALA A 103 -27.80 9.00 25.75
C ALA A 103 -28.65 10.26 25.54
N ASP A 104 -29.11 10.53 24.32
CA ASP A 104 -29.93 11.70 23.97
C ASP A 104 -31.32 11.68 24.66
N LYS A 105 -31.82 10.49 25.03
CA LYS A 105 -33.07 10.34 25.79
C LYS A 105 -32.93 10.73 27.27
N ILE A 106 -31.71 10.91 27.78
CA ILE A 106 -31.47 11.24 29.19
C ILE A 106 -31.65 12.75 29.36
N PRO A 107 -32.65 13.21 30.14
CA PRO A 107 -32.88 14.64 30.32
C PRO A 107 -31.69 15.29 31.04
N GLN A 108 -31.29 16.47 30.58
CA GLN A 108 -30.16 17.22 31.14
C GLN A 108 -30.45 17.80 32.53
N THR A 109 -31.74 17.94 32.88
CA THR A 109 -32.20 18.54 34.14
C THR A 109 -32.00 17.65 35.38
N ARG A 110 -31.69 16.35 35.20
CA ARG A 110 -31.49 15.43 36.34
C ARG A 110 -30.12 15.63 37.00
N VAL A 111 -30.15 16.04 38.28
CA VAL A 111 -28.97 16.21 39.14
C VAL A 111 -28.28 14.87 39.42
N PHE A 112 -29.06 13.84 39.77
CA PHE A 112 -28.56 12.49 40.03
C PHE A 112 -28.78 11.58 38.83
N ILE A 113 -27.71 10.93 38.39
CA ILE A 113 -27.71 9.97 37.28
C ILE A 113 -27.33 8.59 37.79
N SER A 114 -27.83 7.55 37.14
CA SER A 114 -27.42 6.18 37.42
C SER A 114 -26.04 5.87 36.81
N VAL A 115 -25.34 4.88 37.36
CA VAL A 115 -24.05 4.41 36.83
C VAL A 115 -24.09 4.06 35.32
N PRO A 116 -25.09 3.33 34.78
CA PRO A 116 -25.15 3.06 33.34
C PRO A 116 -25.40 4.33 32.52
N GLU A 117 -26.23 5.26 33.00
CA GLU A 117 -26.45 6.55 32.34
C GLU A 117 -25.16 7.39 32.30
N ALA A 118 -24.43 7.45 33.42
CA ALA A 118 -23.12 8.10 33.49
C ALA A 118 -22.13 7.46 32.50
N GLY A 119 -22.13 6.13 32.37
CA GLY A 119 -21.28 5.45 31.40
C GLY A 119 -21.57 5.83 29.95
N MET A 120 -22.85 6.03 29.60
CA MET A 120 -23.24 6.47 28.25
C MET A 120 -22.91 7.95 28.00
N LEU A 121 -23.13 8.82 28.99
CA LEU A 121 -22.87 10.25 28.87
C LEU A 121 -21.37 10.57 28.81
N PHE A 122 -20.57 9.92 29.65
CA PHE A 122 -19.15 10.20 29.78
C PHE A 122 -18.25 9.17 29.08
N GLY A 123 -18.80 8.25 28.29
CA GLY A 123 -17.99 7.26 27.55
C GLY A 123 -17.14 6.34 28.43
N ILE A 124 -17.45 6.22 29.73
CA ILE A 124 -16.69 5.39 30.67
C ILE A 124 -17.37 4.03 30.81
N ALA A 125 -16.59 2.96 30.77
CA ALA A 125 -17.12 1.62 31.01
C ALA A 125 -17.78 1.53 32.40
N LYS A 126 -19.01 0.98 32.45
CA LYS A 126 -19.78 0.78 33.69
C LYS A 126 -18.97 0.12 34.82
N ARG A 127 -18.11 -0.85 34.48
CA ARG A 127 -17.27 -1.57 35.44
C ARG A 127 -16.26 -0.65 36.11
N THR A 128 -15.70 0.29 35.36
CA THR A 128 -14.78 1.31 35.88
C THR A 128 -15.52 2.23 36.84
N LEU A 129 -16.72 2.68 36.51
CA LEU A 129 -17.53 3.52 37.39
C LEU A 129 -17.87 2.81 38.71
N TYR A 130 -18.36 1.56 38.66
CA TYR A 130 -18.61 0.77 39.88
C TYR A 130 -17.35 0.60 40.73
N ARG A 131 -16.19 0.35 40.08
CA ARG A 131 -14.91 0.25 40.79
C ARG A 131 -14.53 1.56 41.48
N LEU A 132 -14.72 2.70 40.82
CA LEU A 132 -14.40 4.02 41.37
C LEU A 132 -15.32 4.41 42.53
N VAL A 133 -16.62 4.07 42.42
CA VAL A 133 -17.58 4.20 43.52
C VAL A 133 -17.17 3.33 44.70
N GLY A 134 -16.81 2.06 44.47
CA GLY A 134 -16.35 1.16 45.53
C GLY A 134 -15.05 1.60 46.21
N GLN A 135 -14.21 2.38 45.50
CA GLN A 135 -12.99 3.01 46.05
C GLN A 135 -13.27 4.33 46.79
N GLY A 136 -14.51 4.82 46.80
CA GLY A 136 -14.87 6.11 47.39
C GLY A 136 -14.34 7.33 46.62
N LYS A 137 -13.82 7.16 45.39
CA LYS A 137 -13.29 8.25 44.57
C LYS A 137 -14.38 9.11 43.95
N ILE A 138 -15.54 8.52 43.71
CA ILE A 138 -16.73 9.21 43.19
C ILE A 138 -17.76 9.21 44.32
N PRO A 139 -18.18 10.38 44.82
CA PRO A 139 -19.27 10.47 45.79
C PRO A 139 -20.54 9.93 45.14
N SER A 140 -21.21 9.03 45.84
CA SER A 140 -22.43 8.40 45.35
C SER A 140 -23.42 8.20 46.49
N VAL A 141 -24.70 8.31 46.16
CA VAL A 141 -25.80 8.04 47.07
C VAL A 141 -26.37 6.68 46.72
N ASN A 142 -26.43 5.78 47.71
CA ASN A 142 -27.05 4.48 47.53
C ASN A 142 -28.52 4.53 47.99
N LEU A 143 -29.45 4.41 47.05
CA LEU A 143 -30.89 4.46 47.33
C LEU A 143 -31.50 3.07 47.61
N GLY A 144 -30.68 2.01 47.65
CA GLY A 144 -31.14 0.65 47.97
C GLY A 144 -30.23 -0.46 47.41
N THR A 145 -30.79 -1.63 47.15
CA THR A 145 -30.01 -2.75 46.62
C THR A 145 -29.63 -2.49 45.15
N ARG A 146 -28.34 -2.27 44.89
CA ARG A 146 -27.78 -2.00 43.54
C ARG A 146 -28.25 -0.69 42.90
N LEU A 147 -28.81 0.25 43.66
CA LEU A 147 -29.29 1.56 43.18
C LEU A 147 -28.33 2.69 43.53
N VAL A 148 -27.13 2.62 42.98
CA VAL A 148 -26.10 3.66 43.12
C VAL A 148 -26.44 4.84 42.20
N ARG A 149 -26.54 6.04 42.77
CA ARG A 149 -26.72 7.30 42.06
C ARG A 149 -25.48 8.19 42.24
N ILE A 150 -25.06 8.80 41.14
CA ILE A 150 -23.91 9.69 41.08
C ILE A 150 -24.41 11.09 40.74
N GLU A 151 -23.81 12.10 41.36
CA GLU A 151 -24.10 13.49 41.03
C GLU A 151 -23.45 13.88 39.70
N ARG A 152 -24.22 14.52 38.81
CA ARG A 152 -23.75 14.91 37.48
C ARG A 152 -22.60 15.92 37.52
N SER A 153 -22.69 16.92 38.40
CA SER A 153 -21.70 17.99 38.58
C SER A 153 -20.30 17.44 38.86
N VAL A 154 -20.21 16.41 39.71
CA VAL A 154 -18.96 15.76 40.06
C VAL A 154 -18.35 15.04 38.85
N MET A 155 -19.17 14.34 38.07
CA MET A 155 -18.71 13.68 36.85
C MET A 155 -18.23 14.69 35.80
N GLU A 156 -18.95 15.81 35.64
CA GLU A 156 -18.56 16.91 34.74
C GLU A 156 -17.26 17.58 35.20
N GLY A 157 -17.04 17.72 36.50
CA GLY A 157 -15.78 18.23 37.06
C GLY A 157 -14.60 17.28 36.88
N MET A 158 -14.82 15.97 36.95
CA MET A 158 -13.75 14.96 36.82
C MET A 158 -13.38 14.65 35.37
N TYR A 159 -14.36 14.57 34.46
CA TYR A 159 -14.17 14.06 33.10
C TYR A 159 -14.52 15.09 32.00
N GLY A 160 -14.88 16.31 32.40
CA GLY A 160 -15.35 17.36 31.49
C GLY A 160 -16.81 17.18 31.10
N SER A 161 -17.31 18.08 30.25
CA SER A 161 -18.67 17.98 29.73
C SER A 161 -18.82 16.70 28.90
N ALA A 162 -19.97 16.02 29.03
CA ALA A 162 -20.32 14.85 28.21
C ALA A 162 -20.16 15.08 26.68
N ARG A 163 -20.15 16.34 26.24
CA ARG A 163 -19.95 16.75 24.84
C ARG A 163 -18.47 16.88 24.42
N SER A 164 -17.53 17.00 25.36
CA SER A 164 -16.12 17.32 25.10
C SER A 164 -15.18 16.13 25.23
N LEU A 165 -15.69 14.93 25.54
CA LEU A 165 -14.83 13.76 25.50
C LEU A 165 -14.40 13.55 24.06
N PRO A 166 -13.10 13.34 23.81
CA PRO A 166 -12.65 12.98 22.50
C PRO A 166 -13.43 11.71 22.14
N GLN A 167 -14.34 11.82 21.17
CA GLN A 167 -14.48 10.72 20.24
C GLN A 167 -13.04 10.39 19.85
N PRO A 168 -12.66 9.11 19.65
CA PRO A 168 -11.40 8.83 19.00
C PRO A 168 -11.47 9.52 17.64
N GLU A 169 -11.05 10.79 17.59
CA GLU A 169 -10.81 11.56 16.40
C GLU A 169 -9.88 10.65 15.67
N SER A 170 -10.41 10.05 14.62
CA SER A 170 -9.74 9.02 13.88
C SER A 170 -8.35 9.54 13.63
N ILE A 171 -7.33 8.95 14.28
CA ILE A 171 -5.92 9.34 14.11
C ILE A 171 -5.80 9.62 12.62
N PRO A 172 -5.51 10.88 12.21
CA PRO A 172 -5.71 11.32 10.84
C PRO A 172 -5.08 10.26 9.97
N LYS A 173 -5.91 9.54 9.19
CA LYS A 173 -5.52 8.29 8.54
C LYS A 173 -4.19 8.57 7.87
N LYS A 174 -3.08 8.06 8.42
CA LYS A 174 -1.75 8.30 7.85
C LYS A 174 -1.89 7.88 6.40
N LYS A 175 -1.75 8.84 5.47
CA LYS A 175 -1.81 8.52 4.04
C LYS A 175 -0.75 7.45 3.84
N LEU A 176 -1.12 6.35 3.18
CA LEU A 176 -0.23 5.20 3.00
C LEU A 176 1.09 5.59 2.30
N TYR A 177 1.07 6.73 1.60
CA TYR A 177 2.17 7.36 0.87
C TYR A 177 1.98 8.88 0.96
N SER A 178 3.10 9.62 0.93
CA SER A 178 3.12 11.06 0.73
C SER A 178 2.79 11.40 -0.74
N LEU A 179 2.10 12.51 -0.97
CA LEU A 179 1.84 13.08 -2.31
C LEU A 179 2.52 14.45 -2.47
N GLU A 180 3.53 14.70 -1.64
CA GLU A 180 4.35 15.89 -1.69
C GLU A 180 5.27 15.83 -2.91
N LYS A 181 5.72 16.98 -3.42
CA LYS A 181 6.39 17.05 -4.73
C LYS A 181 7.74 16.32 -4.68
N GLU A 182 8.36 16.29 -3.51
CA GLU A 182 9.65 15.70 -3.19
C GLU A 182 9.65 14.17 -3.31
N ASP A 183 8.49 13.54 -3.08
CA ASP A 183 8.31 12.08 -3.11
C ASP A 183 7.67 11.57 -4.41
N CYS A 184 7.35 12.46 -5.35
CA CYS A 184 6.69 12.14 -6.62
C CYS A 184 7.68 12.19 -7.79
N TYR A 185 7.42 11.38 -8.82
CA TYR A 185 8.12 11.46 -10.10
C TYR A 185 7.17 11.96 -11.20
N SER A 186 7.70 12.73 -12.14
CA SER A 186 7.00 13.06 -13.38
C SER A 186 6.93 11.84 -14.31
N ILE A 187 5.91 11.80 -15.18
CA ILE A 187 5.74 10.71 -16.15
C ILE A 187 6.94 10.65 -17.12
N GLY A 188 7.47 11.81 -17.52
CA GLY A 188 8.67 11.90 -18.34
C GLY A 188 9.91 11.35 -17.64
N GLU A 189 10.12 11.70 -16.36
CA GLU A 189 11.23 11.18 -15.55
C GLU A 189 11.18 9.65 -15.40
N ILE A 190 9.98 9.08 -15.26
CA ILE A 190 9.79 7.63 -15.21
C ILE A 190 10.13 7.01 -16.58
N ALA A 191 9.66 7.61 -17.67
CA ALA A 191 9.91 7.12 -19.02
C ALA A 191 11.42 7.10 -19.33
N GLU A 192 12.14 8.16 -18.98
CA GLU A 192 13.59 8.28 -19.16
C GLU A 192 14.36 7.30 -18.27
N ARG A 193 14.06 7.26 -16.97
CA ARG A 193 14.78 6.43 -15.99
C ARG A 193 14.65 4.93 -16.27
N PHE A 194 13.49 4.50 -16.74
CA PHE A 194 13.22 3.09 -17.05
C PHE A 194 13.32 2.75 -18.54
N GLN A 195 13.56 3.74 -19.41
CA GLN A 195 13.60 3.59 -20.87
C GLN A 195 12.32 2.94 -21.43
N ILE A 196 11.16 3.37 -20.92
CA ILE A 196 9.84 2.86 -21.28
C ILE A 196 9.03 3.98 -21.92
N SER A 197 8.17 3.67 -22.91
CA SER A 197 7.27 4.66 -23.49
C SER A 197 6.25 5.17 -22.48
N GLU A 198 5.90 6.46 -22.55
CA GLU A 198 4.93 7.10 -21.66
C GLU A 198 3.59 6.34 -21.62
N GLY A 199 3.12 5.84 -22.76
CA GLY A 199 1.90 5.02 -22.84
C GLY A 199 1.95 3.76 -21.97
N SER A 200 3.12 3.12 -21.89
CA SER A 200 3.32 1.95 -21.02
C SER A 200 3.39 2.35 -19.53
N VAL A 201 3.90 3.55 -19.21
CA VAL A 201 3.84 4.13 -17.86
C VAL A 201 2.38 4.34 -17.43
N TYR A 202 1.54 4.94 -18.28
CA TYR A 202 0.10 5.10 -18.01
C TYR A 202 -0.61 3.76 -17.81
N ASN A 203 -0.25 2.71 -18.57
CA ASN A 203 -0.81 1.38 -18.39
C ASN A 203 -0.42 0.78 -17.03
N HIS A 204 0.82 0.97 -16.59
CA HIS A 204 1.27 0.53 -15.27
C HIS A 204 0.56 1.25 -14.13
N ILE A 205 0.41 2.57 -14.22
CA ILE A 205 -0.33 3.38 -13.23
C ILE A 205 -1.76 2.85 -13.07
N ARG A 206 -2.46 2.61 -14.18
CA ARG A 206 -3.83 2.08 -14.17
C ARG A 206 -3.89 0.66 -13.60
N LYS A 207 -2.98 -0.22 -14.00
CA LYS A 207 -2.94 -1.63 -13.58
C LYS A 207 -2.74 -1.81 -12.08
N TYR A 208 -1.87 -0.98 -11.47
CA TYR A 208 -1.55 -1.09 -10.04
C TYR A 208 -2.30 -0.10 -9.15
N SER A 209 -3.19 0.70 -9.76
CA SER A 209 -3.92 1.78 -9.10
C SER A 209 -2.97 2.70 -8.36
N ILE A 210 -1.91 3.13 -9.06
CA ILE A 210 -0.92 4.05 -8.50
C ILE A 210 -1.58 5.43 -8.37
N PRO A 211 -1.54 6.04 -7.19
CA PRO A 211 -2.05 7.39 -6.95
C PRO A 211 -1.32 8.41 -7.82
N THR A 212 -2.07 9.31 -8.46
CA THR A 212 -1.51 10.41 -9.26
C THR A 212 -2.02 11.74 -8.72
N ARG A 213 -1.20 12.77 -8.87
CA ARG A 213 -1.54 14.15 -8.54
C ARG A 213 -1.38 14.98 -9.81
N GLN A 214 -2.40 15.78 -10.12
CA GLN A 214 -2.25 16.84 -11.14
C GLN A 214 -1.49 18.00 -10.48
N ILE A 215 -0.41 18.43 -11.12
CA ILE A 215 0.43 19.56 -10.70
C ILE A 215 0.01 20.79 -11.50
#